data_AF-A0A913YI02-F1
#
_entry.id   AF-A0A913YI02-F1
#
_cell.length_a   1.000
_cell.length_b   1.000
_cell.length_c   1.000
_cell.angle_alpha   90.00
_cell.angle_beta   90.00
_cell.angle_gamma   90.00
#
_symmetry.space_group_name_H-M   'P 1'
#
loop_
_entity.id
_entity.type
_entity.pdbx_description
1 polymer ?
#
loop_
_entity_poly.entity_id
_entity_poly.type
_entity_poly.pdbx_seq_one_letter_code
_entity_poly.pdbx_strand_id
1 'polypeptide(L)'
;RSPFRNNVTSFTIIKKKGKFHKTLAIDEATKSIKDGNSIVFLTDLHLTAPHDIFESVRKHTIKGLMAFTPFTFRLSHCSRPPTEQSPIVNGHWETGGFGIFSTYKSDWDNFGGVNVKEYKHKWGGEDWEMVDRVLAKGIEIELQRLPNFYHFYHDKQGMWQEAR
;
A
#
# COMPACT_ATOMS: atom_id res chain seq x y z
N ARG A 1 8.09 17.77 -25.85
CA ARG A 1 8.06 18.04 -24.39
C ARG A 1 6.83 17.31 -23.84
N SER A 2 7.00 16.34 -22.93
CA SER A 2 5.92 15.43 -22.49
C SER A 2 4.93 16.15 -21.55
N PRO A 3 3.59 15.94 -21.65
CA PRO A 3 2.57 16.73 -20.96
C PRO A 3 2.33 16.37 -19.48
N PHE A 4 3.06 15.40 -18.90
CA PHE A 4 2.74 14.83 -17.59
C PHE A 4 3.89 14.95 -16.57
N ARG A 5 4.36 16.17 -16.30
CA ARG A 5 5.06 16.42 -15.03
C ARG A 5 4.10 17.16 -14.10
N ASN A 6 3.43 16.41 -13.24
CA ASN A 6 2.83 16.99 -12.05
C ASN A 6 3.94 17.70 -11.27
N ASN A 7 3.70 18.94 -10.82
CA ASN A 7 4.63 19.76 -10.03
C ASN A 7 4.82 19.23 -8.60
N VAL A 8 5.13 17.94 -8.46
CA VAL A 8 5.44 17.33 -7.16
C VAL A 8 6.81 17.88 -6.73
N THR A 9 6.79 18.79 -5.76
CA THR A 9 8.00 19.46 -5.25
C THR A 9 8.61 18.77 -4.04
N SER A 10 7.86 17.88 -3.38
CA SER A 10 8.30 17.16 -2.17
C SER A 10 8.24 15.66 -2.42
N PHE A 11 9.38 15.06 -2.74
CA PHE A 11 9.55 13.62 -2.86
C PHE A 11 10.98 13.22 -2.51
N THR A 12 11.15 12.00 -2.00
CA THR A 12 12.46 11.40 -1.72
C THR A 12 12.52 10.06 -2.42
N ILE A 13 13.61 9.80 -3.14
CA ILE A 13 13.86 8.50 -3.78
C ILE A 13 15.01 7.82 -3.06
N ILE A 14 14.72 6.70 -2.39
CA ILE A 14 15.73 5.84 -1.77
C ILE A 14 16.09 4.75 -2.77
N LYS A 15 17.29 4.83 -3.37
CA LYS A 15 17.77 3.84 -4.34
C LYS A 15 18.47 2.68 -3.63
N LYS A 16 18.18 1.46 -4.06
CA LYS A 16 18.81 0.23 -3.57
C LYS A 16 19.37 -0.57 -4.74
N LYS A 17 20.44 -1.32 -4.47
CA LYS A 17 21.07 -2.24 -5.43
C LYS A 17 20.71 -3.68 -5.07
N GLY A 18 20.72 -4.57 -6.06
CA GLY A 18 20.45 -6.00 -5.88
C GLY A 18 19.00 -6.38 -6.16
N LYS A 19 18.65 -7.62 -5.79
CA LYS A 19 17.30 -8.17 -6.01
C LYS A 19 16.26 -7.40 -5.20
N PHE A 20 15.11 -7.16 -5.81
CA PHE A 20 14.01 -6.47 -5.13
C PHE A 20 13.58 -7.26 -3.89
N HIS A 21 13.41 -6.54 -2.78
CA HIS A 21 13.06 -7.06 -1.47
C HIS A 21 12.02 -6.10 -0.86
N LYS A 22 10.74 -6.46 -0.98
CA LYS A 22 9.60 -5.60 -0.66
C LYS A 22 9.62 -5.11 0.79
N THR A 23 9.72 -6.02 1.77
CA THR A 23 9.68 -5.65 3.19
C THR A 23 10.88 -4.81 3.61
N LEU A 24 12.10 -5.07 3.08
CA LEU A 24 13.24 -4.18 3.30
C LEU A 24 13.00 -2.78 2.72
N ALA A 25 12.43 -2.68 1.52
CA ALA A 25 12.13 -1.37 0.92
C ALA A 25 11.12 -0.58 1.78
N ILE A 26 10.08 -1.24 2.30
CA ILE A 26 9.10 -0.64 3.21
C ILE A 26 9.76 -0.23 4.54
N ASP A 27 10.55 -1.11 5.14
CA ASP A 27 11.26 -0.84 6.40
C ASP A 27 12.21 0.37 6.28
N GLU A 28 12.98 0.45 5.20
CA GLU A 28 13.89 1.58 4.98
C GLU A 28 13.16 2.89 4.70
N ALA A 29 12.07 2.85 3.91
CA ALA A 29 11.24 4.03 3.65
C ALA A 29 10.58 4.53 4.95
N THR A 30 10.01 3.64 5.74
CA THR A 30 9.36 4.01 7.01
C THR A 30 10.37 4.52 8.03
N LYS A 31 11.58 3.94 8.13
CA LYS A 31 12.67 4.46 8.97
C LYS A 31 13.17 5.85 8.57
N SER A 32 12.94 6.28 7.32
CA SER A 32 13.30 7.64 6.89
C SER A 32 12.38 8.71 7.50
N ILE A 33 11.15 8.34 7.89
CA ILE A 33 10.19 9.21 8.57
C ILE A 33 10.57 9.32 10.05
N LYS A 34 10.84 10.54 10.53
CA LYS A 34 11.33 10.80 11.89
C LYS A 34 10.26 11.29 12.86
N ASP A 35 9.24 11.97 12.35
CA ASP A 35 8.14 12.45 13.18
C ASP A 35 7.15 11.31 13.46
N GLY A 36 7.00 10.98 14.74
CA GLY A 36 6.06 9.97 15.22
C GLY A 36 4.58 10.34 15.01
N ASN A 37 4.27 11.62 14.77
CA ASN A 37 2.92 12.11 14.46
C ASN A 37 2.59 12.06 12.96
N SER A 38 3.52 11.65 12.11
CA SER A 38 3.25 11.45 10.69
C SER A 38 2.42 10.18 10.47
N ILE A 39 1.49 10.21 9.51
CA ILE A 39 0.81 9.02 9.02
C ILE A 39 1.70 8.35 7.97
N VAL A 40 2.03 7.09 8.17
CA VAL A 40 2.58 6.21 7.14
C VAL A 40 1.42 5.70 6.31
N PHE A 41 1.44 5.93 5.00
CA PHE A 41 0.46 5.37 4.07
C PHE A 41 1.18 4.55 3.00
N LEU A 42 1.00 3.23 3.04
CA LEU A 42 1.57 2.30 2.07
C LEU A 42 0.62 2.16 0.88
N THR A 43 1.18 2.19 -0.32
CA THR A 43 0.43 2.02 -1.56
C THR A 43 1.22 1.23 -2.59
N ASP A 44 0.51 0.54 -3.49
CA ASP A 44 1.11 -0.03 -4.70
C ASP A 44 1.41 1.05 -5.74
N LEU A 45 2.20 0.69 -6.77
CA LEU A 45 2.56 1.59 -7.86
C LEU A 45 1.53 1.58 -9.01
N HIS A 46 0.82 0.47 -9.20
CA HIS A 46 -0.11 0.27 -10.31
C HIS A 46 -1.56 0.45 -9.88
N LEU A 47 -1.91 1.67 -9.52
CA LEU A 47 -3.25 2.02 -9.03
C LEU A 47 -3.76 3.35 -9.60
N THR A 48 -5.08 3.52 -9.53
CA THR A 48 -5.76 4.82 -9.60
C THR A 48 -6.39 5.06 -8.24
N ALA A 49 -6.07 6.19 -7.60
CA ALA A 49 -6.65 6.58 -6.32
C ALA A 49 -7.76 7.61 -6.52
N PRO A 50 -8.79 7.63 -5.67
CA PRO A 50 -9.79 8.70 -5.67
C PRO A 50 -9.17 10.03 -5.20
N HIS A 51 -9.80 11.14 -5.58
CA HIS A 51 -9.29 12.48 -5.27
C HIS A 51 -9.22 12.79 -3.77
N ASP A 52 -10.04 12.12 -2.97
CA ASP A 52 -10.16 12.27 -1.52
C ASP A 52 -9.39 11.20 -0.73
N ILE A 53 -8.47 10.46 -1.37
CA ILE A 53 -7.73 9.38 -0.71
C ILE A 53 -6.99 9.85 0.54
N PHE A 54 -6.36 11.04 0.50
CA PHE A 54 -5.64 11.57 1.66
C PHE A 54 -6.57 12.01 2.78
N GLU A 55 -7.76 12.52 2.45
CA GLU A 55 -8.76 12.88 3.46
C GLU A 55 -9.34 11.63 4.12
N SER A 56 -9.61 10.58 3.33
CA SER A 56 -10.00 9.27 3.85
C SER A 56 -8.93 8.69 4.77
N VAL A 57 -7.66 8.70 4.36
CA VAL A 57 -6.53 8.23 5.19
C VAL A 57 -6.44 9.03 6.50
N ARG A 58 -6.51 10.36 6.44
CA ARG A 58 -6.42 11.22 7.63
C ARG A 58 -7.59 11.02 8.59
N LYS A 59 -8.81 10.81 8.08
CA LYS A 59 -10.02 10.67 8.89
C LYS A 59 -10.07 9.34 9.65
N HIS A 60 -9.63 8.25 9.03
CA HIS A 60 -9.79 6.90 9.57
C HIS A 60 -8.50 6.33 10.18
N THR A 61 -7.39 7.07 10.13
CA THR A 61 -6.18 6.71 10.87
C THR A 61 -6.13 7.50 12.17
N ILE A 62 -6.27 6.84 13.32
CA ILE A 62 -6.33 7.46 14.65
C ILE A 62 -5.17 6.95 15.50
N LYS A 63 -4.32 7.87 15.96
CA LYS A 63 -3.10 7.54 16.71
C LYS A 63 -3.41 6.73 17.97
N GLY A 64 -2.73 5.60 18.12
CA GLY A 64 -2.86 4.67 19.23
C GLY A 64 -4.18 3.89 19.28
N LEU A 65 -5.03 4.00 18.25
CA LEU A 65 -6.37 3.40 18.26
C LEU A 65 -6.70 2.67 16.96
N MET A 66 -6.50 3.29 15.81
CA MET A 66 -7.05 2.81 14.55
C MET A 66 -6.07 3.00 13.38
N ALA A 67 -5.76 1.89 12.71
CA ALA A 67 -5.17 1.86 11.39
C ALA A 67 -6.28 1.74 10.33
N PHE A 68 -5.95 2.05 9.08
CA PHE A 68 -6.93 2.08 7.99
C PHE A 68 -6.41 1.35 6.75
N THR A 69 -7.23 0.47 6.19
CA THR A 69 -6.97 -0.21 4.92
C THR A 69 -8.14 0.02 3.96
N PRO A 70 -7.96 0.90 2.96
CA PRO A 70 -8.92 1.04 1.89
C PRO A 70 -8.80 -0.13 0.92
N PHE A 71 -9.92 -0.82 0.67
CA PHE A 71 -10.01 -1.87 -0.33
C PHE A 71 -10.02 -1.27 -1.73
N THR A 72 -9.18 -1.86 -2.59
CA THR A 72 -9.14 -1.55 -4.01
C THR A 72 -10.03 -2.51 -4.78
N PHE A 73 -10.59 -2.04 -5.89
CA PHE A 73 -11.16 -2.91 -6.90
C PHE A 73 -10.04 -3.37 -7.85
N ARG A 74 -9.72 -4.66 -7.83
CA ARG A 74 -8.72 -5.27 -8.72
C ARG A 74 -9.33 -5.51 -10.07
N LEU A 75 -8.78 -4.84 -11.08
CA LEU A 75 -9.18 -5.01 -12.46
C LEU A 75 -8.73 -6.38 -12.96
N SER A 76 -9.61 -7.07 -13.69
CA SER A 76 -9.25 -8.29 -14.42
C SER A 76 -8.29 -7.97 -15.57
N HIS A 77 -7.70 -9.02 -16.16
CA HIS A 77 -6.84 -8.87 -17.35
C HIS A 77 -7.54 -8.05 -18.44
N CYS A 78 -6.80 -7.12 -19.07
CA CYS A 78 -7.30 -6.18 -20.07
C CYS A 78 -8.49 -5.29 -19.63
N SER A 79 -8.79 -5.22 -18.34
CA SER A 79 -9.86 -4.38 -17.81
C SER A 79 -9.35 -2.99 -17.42
N ARG A 80 -10.28 -2.03 -17.29
CA ARG A 80 -9.98 -0.63 -17.02
C ARG A 80 -11.01 -0.01 -16.08
N PRO A 81 -10.71 1.13 -15.43
CA PRO A 81 -11.72 1.91 -14.74
C PRO A 81 -12.91 2.26 -15.65
N PRO A 82 -14.12 2.40 -15.08
CA PRO A 82 -15.31 2.72 -15.85
C PRO A 82 -15.17 4.10 -16.50
N THR A 83 -15.76 4.25 -17.68
CA THR A 83 -15.94 5.56 -18.33
C THR A 83 -17.38 5.70 -18.78
N GLU A 84 -17.80 6.90 -19.17
CA GLU A 84 -19.15 7.13 -19.72
C GLU A 84 -19.49 6.18 -20.88
N GLN A 85 -18.49 5.87 -21.73
CA GLN A 85 -18.65 4.99 -22.89
C GLN A 85 -18.52 3.49 -22.55
N SER A 86 -18.07 3.15 -21.34
CA SER A 86 -17.92 1.75 -20.89
C SER A 86 -18.13 1.69 -19.37
N PRO A 87 -19.39 1.62 -18.93
CA PRO A 87 -19.73 1.62 -17.50
C PRO A 87 -19.45 0.26 -16.82
N ILE A 88 -19.32 -0.82 -17.60
CA ILE A 88 -19.08 -2.16 -17.07
C ILE A 88 -17.59 -2.30 -16.74
N VAL A 89 -17.30 -2.71 -15.51
CA VAL A 89 -15.94 -2.95 -15.00
C VAL A 89 -15.82 -4.43 -14.63
N ASN A 90 -14.84 -5.11 -15.20
CA ASN A 90 -14.54 -6.50 -14.86
C ASN A 90 -13.42 -6.55 -13.81
N GLY A 91 -13.67 -7.27 -12.72
CA GLY A 91 -12.72 -7.38 -11.61
C GLY A 91 -13.39 -7.86 -10.33
N HIS A 92 -12.72 -7.67 -9.19
CA HIS A 92 -13.23 -8.02 -7.88
C HIS A 92 -12.66 -7.08 -6.80
N TRP A 93 -13.33 -6.98 -5.66
CA TRP A 93 -12.79 -6.27 -4.50
C TRP A 93 -11.66 -7.08 -3.87
N GLU A 94 -10.52 -6.45 -3.60
CA GLU A 94 -9.46 -7.04 -2.77
C GLU A 94 -9.93 -7.04 -1.32
N THR A 95 -10.26 -8.22 -0.79
CA THR A 95 -10.68 -8.39 0.61
C THR A 95 -9.69 -9.19 1.44
N GLY A 96 -8.61 -9.69 0.84
CA GLY A 96 -7.67 -10.61 1.46
C GLY A 96 -6.25 -10.07 1.60
N GLY A 97 -6.01 -8.80 1.30
CA GLY A 97 -4.69 -8.19 1.36
C GLY A 97 -4.69 -6.83 2.08
N PHE A 98 -3.60 -6.56 2.79
CA PHE A 98 -3.35 -5.31 3.51
C PHE A 98 -2.15 -4.55 2.91
N GLY A 99 -1.91 -4.76 1.61
CA GLY A 99 -0.85 -4.06 0.87
C GLY A 99 -1.06 -2.54 0.78
N ILE A 100 -2.30 -2.07 0.95
CA ILE A 100 -2.63 -0.66 1.15
C ILE A 100 -3.06 -0.48 2.60
N PHE A 101 -2.31 0.31 3.35
CA PHE A 101 -2.44 0.39 4.81
C PHE A 101 -1.92 1.72 5.32
N SER A 102 -2.63 2.33 6.25
CA SER A 102 -2.17 3.51 6.97
C SER A 102 -2.22 3.36 8.48
N THR A 103 -1.21 3.93 9.13
CA THR A 103 -1.09 3.99 10.59
C THR A 103 -0.19 5.16 10.98
N TYR A 104 -0.24 5.59 12.23
CA TYR A 104 0.72 6.59 12.72
C TYR A 104 2.12 5.98 12.81
N LYS A 105 3.13 6.81 12.55
CA LYS A 105 4.53 6.37 12.63
C LYS A 105 4.92 5.88 14.02
N SER A 106 4.41 6.49 15.10
CA SER A 106 4.62 5.98 16.46
C SER A 106 4.04 4.58 16.66
N ASP A 107 2.90 4.31 16.04
CA ASP A 107 2.20 3.04 16.16
C ASP A 107 2.90 1.96 15.34
N TRP A 108 3.37 2.33 14.13
CA TRP A 108 4.27 1.53 13.31
C TRP A 108 5.49 1.02 14.08
N ASP A 109 6.13 1.91 14.84
CA ASP A 109 7.27 1.54 15.68
C ASP A 109 6.86 0.66 16.86
N ASN A 110 5.68 0.92 17.45
CA ASN A 110 5.16 0.16 18.58
C ASN A 110 4.87 -1.32 18.22
N PHE A 111 4.28 -1.58 17.04
CA PHE A 111 4.07 -2.96 16.58
C PHE A 111 5.30 -3.58 15.91
N GLY A 112 6.34 -2.79 15.61
CA GLY A 112 7.64 -3.25 15.11
C GLY A 112 7.76 -3.31 13.58
N GLY A 113 6.91 -2.60 12.84
CA GLY A 113 7.00 -2.49 11.38
C GLY A 113 6.76 -3.80 10.62
N VAL A 114 7.40 -3.98 9.45
CA VAL A 114 7.32 -5.22 8.65
C VAL A 114 8.44 -6.20 8.99
N ASN A 115 8.15 -7.51 8.92
CA ASN A 115 9.15 -8.55 9.19
C ASN A 115 10.10 -8.75 7.99
N VAL A 116 11.21 -8.00 8.00
CA VAL A 116 12.25 -8.03 6.94
C VAL A 116 13.00 -9.36 6.89
N LYS A 117 13.16 -10.06 8.02
CA LYS A 117 13.98 -11.28 8.09
C LYS A 117 13.26 -12.46 7.44
N GLU A 118 11.99 -12.66 7.77
CA GLU A 118 11.22 -13.82 7.33
C GLU A 118 10.74 -13.70 5.87
N TYR A 119 10.41 -12.48 5.44
CA TYR A 119 9.85 -12.21 4.11
C TYR A 119 10.89 -11.71 3.09
N LYS A 120 12.16 -12.09 3.28
CA LYS A 120 13.26 -11.66 2.41
C LYS A 120 13.13 -12.10 0.95
N HIS A 121 12.68 -13.34 0.75
CA HIS A 121 12.58 -13.98 -0.56
C HIS A 121 11.22 -14.65 -0.78
N LYS A 122 10.21 -14.27 0.01
CA LYS A 122 8.84 -14.77 -0.08
C LYS A 122 7.90 -13.65 -0.49
N TRP A 123 6.80 -14.00 -1.15
CA TRP A 123 5.74 -13.08 -1.52
C TRP A 123 4.42 -13.58 -0.96
N GLY A 124 3.70 -12.70 -0.27
CA GLY A 124 2.43 -13.02 0.40
C GLY A 124 2.63 -13.47 1.84
N GLY A 125 1.71 -13.03 2.69
CA GLY A 125 1.69 -13.31 4.13
C GLY A 125 2.38 -12.23 4.98
N GLU A 126 3.23 -11.38 4.40
CA GLU A 126 3.96 -10.35 5.16
C GLU A 126 3.04 -9.29 5.74
N ASP A 127 1.94 -9.03 5.04
CA ASP A 127 0.92 -8.06 5.41
C ASP A 127 -0.01 -8.63 6.48
N TRP A 128 -0.39 -9.89 6.37
CA TRP A 128 -1.13 -10.62 7.42
C TRP A 128 -0.34 -10.75 8.72
N GLU A 129 0.95 -11.12 8.64
CA GLU A 129 1.82 -11.19 9.83
C GLU A 129 1.97 -9.82 10.51
N MET A 130 2.07 -8.75 9.72
CA MET A 130 2.08 -7.38 10.24
C MET A 130 0.75 -7.05 10.94
N VAL A 131 -0.39 -7.39 10.32
CA VAL A 131 -1.73 -7.15 10.86
C VAL A 131 -1.94 -7.86 12.19
N ASP A 132 -1.49 -9.10 12.33
CA ASP A 132 -1.55 -9.82 13.61
C ASP A 132 -0.84 -9.03 14.73
N ARG A 133 0.31 -8.41 14.43
CA ARG A 133 1.04 -7.56 15.37
C ARG A 133 0.36 -6.22 15.63
N VAL A 134 -0.31 -5.63 14.65
CA VAL A 134 -1.13 -4.41 14.83
C VAL A 134 -2.25 -4.71 15.83
N LEU A 135 -3.02 -5.77 15.60
CA LEU A 135 -4.12 -6.19 16.47
C LEU A 135 -3.63 -6.57 17.87
N ALA A 136 -2.48 -7.25 17.99
CA ALA A 136 -1.87 -7.58 19.27
C ALA A 136 -1.45 -6.35 20.10
N LYS A 137 -1.31 -5.17 19.48
CA LYS A 137 -1.07 -3.90 20.17
C LYS A 137 -2.35 -3.15 20.54
N GLY A 138 -3.51 -3.74 20.30
CA GLY A 138 -4.82 -3.13 20.57
C GLY A 138 -5.20 -2.03 19.57
N ILE A 139 -4.56 -2.01 18.40
CA ILE A 139 -4.90 -1.08 17.32
C ILE A 139 -5.91 -1.76 16.41
N GLU A 140 -7.09 -1.18 16.27
CA GLU A 140 -8.14 -1.63 15.37
C GLU A 140 -7.77 -1.33 13.92
N ILE A 141 -8.37 -2.06 12.98
CA ILE A 141 -8.16 -1.82 11.55
C ILE A 141 -9.51 -1.60 10.89
N GLU A 142 -9.75 -0.38 10.42
CA GLU A 142 -10.93 -0.07 9.62
C GLU A 142 -10.69 -0.49 8.16
N LEU A 143 -11.66 -1.26 7.64
CA LEU A 143 -11.66 -1.76 6.26
C LEU A 143 -12.78 -1.08 5.47
N GLN A 144 -12.42 -0.30 4.46
CA GLN A 144 -13.41 0.45 3.68
C GLN A 144 -13.22 0.28 2.18
N ARG A 145 -14.30 -0.03 1.47
CA ARG A 145 -14.31 0.01 -0.01
C ARG A 145 -14.39 1.46 -0.46
N LEU A 146 -13.32 1.97 -1.07
CA LEU A 146 -13.31 3.32 -1.62
C LEU A 146 -13.76 3.30 -3.09
N PRO A 147 -14.81 4.07 -3.46
CA PRO A 147 -15.16 4.27 -4.87
C PRO A 147 -13.97 4.83 -5.65
N ASN A 148 -13.88 4.48 -6.94
CA ASN A 148 -12.83 4.95 -7.84
C ASN A 148 -11.39 4.56 -7.44
N PHE A 149 -11.22 3.63 -6.50
CA PHE A 149 -9.93 3.08 -6.15
C PHE A 149 -9.68 1.75 -6.90
N TYR A 150 -8.85 1.81 -7.94
CA TYR A 150 -8.57 0.66 -8.80
C TYR A 150 -7.12 0.21 -8.70
N HIS A 151 -6.89 -1.10 -8.63
CA HIS A 151 -5.58 -1.70 -8.79
C HIS A 151 -5.54 -2.39 -10.17
N PHE A 152 -4.57 -2.02 -11.01
CA PHE A 152 -4.47 -2.57 -12.37
C PHE A 152 -3.98 -4.01 -12.37
N TYR A 153 -4.48 -4.80 -13.31
CA TYR A 153 -3.97 -6.15 -13.52
C TYR A 153 -2.48 -6.10 -13.86
N HIS A 154 -1.69 -6.93 -13.19
CA HIS A 154 -0.33 -7.24 -13.60
C HIS A 154 -0.10 -8.74 -13.47
N ASP A 155 0.72 -9.26 -14.38
CA ASP A 155 1.17 -10.65 -14.31
C ASP A 155 2.30 -10.76 -13.27
N LYS A 156 2.32 -11.89 -12.56
CA LYS A 156 3.38 -12.27 -11.65
C LYS A 156 4.55 -12.94 -12.37
N GLN A 157 4.40 -13.27 -13.67
CA GLN A 157 5.43 -13.90 -14.47
C GLN A 157 6.71 -13.05 -14.53
N GLY A 158 7.85 -13.66 -14.25
CA GLY A 158 9.15 -12.98 -14.21
C GLY A 158 9.38 -12.11 -12.98
N MET A 159 8.35 -11.83 -12.16
CA MET A 159 8.59 -11.27 -10.83
C MET A 159 9.32 -12.31 -9.98
N TRP A 160 10.39 -11.89 -9.31
CA TRP A 160 11.14 -12.70 -8.33
C TRP A 160 11.98 -13.86 -8.88
N GLN A 161 11.95 -14.13 -10.19
CA GLN A 161 12.93 -15.02 -10.83
C GLN A 161 14.32 -14.35 -10.79
N GLU A 162 15.38 -15.16 -10.73
CA GLU A 162 16.74 -14.64 -10.86
C GLU A 162 16.87 -13.90 -12.20
N ALA A 163 17.55 -12.76 -12.20
CA ALA A 163 18.01 -12.18 -13.46
C ALA A 163 18.90 -13.25 -14.10
N ARG A 164 18.47 -13.79 -15.25
CA ARG A 164 19.34 -14.61 -16.08
C ARG A 164 20.53 -13.80 -16.56
#